data_AF-A0A7J0C9B1-F1
#
_entry.id   AF-A0A7J0C9B1-F1
#
_cell.length_a   1.000
_cell.length_b   1.000
_cell.length_c   1.000
_cell.angle_alpha   90.00
_cell.angle_beta   90.00
_cell.angle_gamma   90.00
#
_symmetry.space_group_name_H-M   'P 1'
#
loop_
_entity.id
_entity.type
_entity.pdbx_description
1 polymer ?
#
loop_
_entity_poly.entity_id
_entity_poly.type
_entity_poly.pdbx_seq_one_letter_code
_entity_poly.pdbx_strand_id
1 'polypeptide(L)'
;MNDREPPGTIRHIPADVWNRAQATGQPIVVVIHDTDRPGIPWRRCLIPFAVAGAIALGAWGLVLALCALLDAATHAFTIIAGAAGPIGIGGLTLKLTRKH
;
A
#
# COMPACT_ATOMS: atom_id res chain seq x y z
N MET A 1 -2.29 12.52 -46.27
CA MET A 1 -1.99 13.59 -45.30
C MET A 1 -2.25 12.98 -43.93
N ASN A 2 -1.20 12.70 -43.16
CA ASN A 2 -1.30 12.06 -41.85
C ASN A 2 -1.21 13.16 -40.78
N ASP A 3 -2.36 13.65 -40.34
CA ASP A 3 -2.43 14.61 -39.23
C ASP A 3 -2.18 13.85 -37.92
N ARG A 4 -0.92 13.89 -37.44
CA ARG A 4 -0.57 13.49 -36.08
C ARG A 4 -0.65 14.70 -35.17
N GLU A 5 -1.86 15.05 -34.77
CA GLU A 5 -2.10 16.08 -33.77
C GLU A 5 -1.76 15.53 -32.37
N PRO A 6 -1.07 16.30 -31.50
CA PRO A 6 -0.80 15.90 -30.13
C PRO A 6 -2.09 15.68 -29.30
N PRO A 7 -2.09 14.73 -28.35
CA PRO A 7 -3.24 14.52 -27.47
C PRO A 7 -3.49 15.78 -26.63
N GLY A 8 -4.69 16.34 -26.74
CA GLY A 8 -5.11 17.57 -26.03
C GLY A 8 -5.39 18.78 -26.92
N THR A 9 -5.08 18.72 -28.22
CA THR A 9 -5.50 19.78 -29.16
C THR A 9 -6.98 19.61 -29.52
N ILE A 10 -7.75 20.68 -29.39
CA ILE A 10 -9.14 20.73 -29.87
C ILE A 10 -9.11 20.49 -31.38
N ARG A 11 -9.73 19.40 -31.84
CA ARG A 11 -9.85 19.09 -33.28
C ARG A 11 -10.44 20.30 -34.00
N HIS A 12 -9.72 20.79 -35.02
CA HIS A 12 -10.20 21.88 -35.85
C HIS A 12 -11.55 21.49 -36.48
N ILE A 13 -12.54 22.38 -36.39
CA ILE A 13 -13.81 22.19 -37.10
C ILE A 13 -13.57 22.58 -38.56
N PRO A 14 -13.81 21.68 -39.53
CA PRO A 14 -13.66 22.01 -40.94
C PRO A 14 -14.55 23.20 -41.33
N ALA A 15 -14.00 24.14 -42.11
CA ALA A 15 -14.67 25.40 -42.44
C ALA A 15 -15.97 25.19 -43.23
N ASP A 16 -16.05 24.12 -44.03
CA ASP A 16 -17.26 23.73 -44.77
C ASP A 16 -18.38 23.26 -43.83
N VAL A 17 -18.05 22.52 -42.78
CA VAL A 17 -19.00 22.09 -41.74
C VAL A 17 -19.51 23.29 -40.97
N TRP A 18 -18.63 24.23 -40.61
CA TRP A 18 -19.00 25.48 -39.96
C TRP A 18 -19.94 26.34 -40.81
N ASN A 19 -19.57 26.58 -42.07
CA ASN A 19 -20.34 27.43 -42.98
C ASN A 19 -21.73 26.84 -43.28
N ARG A 20 -21.83 25.51 -43.41
CA ARG A 20 -23.11 24.82 -43.59
C ARG A 20 -24.00 24.94 -42.36
N ALA A 21 -23.44 24.75 -41.16
CA ALA A 21 -24.17 24.88 -39.91
C ALA A 21 -24.70 26.30 -39.68
N GLN A 22 -23.90 27.32 -40.01
CA GLN A 22 -24.31 28.73 -39.98
C GLN A 22 -25.45 29.03 -40.95
N ALA A 23 -25.38 28.51 -42.18
CA ALA A 23 -26.42 28.74 -43.20
C ALA A 23 -27.75 28.04 -42.88
N THR A 24 -27.71 26.92 -42.15
CA THR A 24 -28.88 26.08 -41.88
C THR A 24 -29.42 26.21 -40.46
N GLY A 25 -28.71 26.92 -39.58
CA GLY A 25 -29.04 27.03 -38.16
C GLY A 25 -28.91 25.70 -37.39
N GLN A 26 -28.26 24.68 -37.97
CA GLN A 26 -28.13 23.37 -37.32
C GLN A 26 -27.00 23.38 -36.28
N PRO A 27 -27.21 22.78 -35.09
CA PRO A 27 -26.18 22.71 -34.05
C PRO A 27 -25.07 21.71 -34.42
N ILE A 28 -23.82 22.08 -34.14
CA ILE A 28 -22.64 21.20 -34.29
C ILE A 28 -22.37 20.53 -32.94
N VAL A 29 -22.42 19.20 -32.89
CA VAL A 29 -22.05 18.42 -31.70
C VAL A 29 -20.67 17.81 -31.91
N VAL A 30 -19.70 18.23 -31.12
CA VAL A 30 -18.33 17.68 -31.14
C VAL A 30 -18.21 16.63 -30.05
N VAL A 31 -18.16 15.35 -30.44
CA VAL A 31 -17.90 14.23 -29.52
C VAL A 31 -16.41 13.93 -29.53
N ILE A 32 -15.75 14.20 -28.41
CA ILE A 32 -14.36 13.82 -28.19
C ILE A 32 -14.38 12.43 -27.56
N HIS A 33 -14.01 11.42 -28.33
CA HIS A 33 -13.68 10.12 -27.76
C HIS A 33 -12.27 10.22 -27.21
N ASP A 34 -12.15 10.20 -25.89
CA ASP A 34 -10.86 9.96 -25.27
C ASP A 34 -10.36 8.59 -25.76
N THR A 35 -9.15 8.57 -26.30
CA THR A 35 -8.52 7.34 -26.80
C THR A 35 -7.67 6.67 -25.74
N ASP A 36 -7.82 7.09 -24.48
CA ASP A 36 -7.37 6.33 -23.33
C ASP A 36 -7.99 4.92 -23.40
N ARG A 37 -7.16 4.00 -23.88
CA ARG A 37 -7.45 2.57 -24.01
C ARG A 37 -8.11 2.10 -22.71
N PRO A 38 -9.24 1.36 -22.76
CA PRO A 38 -9.91 0.85 -21.57
C PRO A 38 -9.08 -0.29 -20.97
N GLY A 39 -7.99 0.07 -20.31
CA GLY A 39 -7.12 -0.82 -19.56
C GLY A 39 -6.99 -0.27 -18.16
N ILE A 40 -7.15 -1.14 -17.15
CA ILE A 40 -6.86 -0.75 -15.78
C ILE A 40 -5.38 -0.35 -15.75
N PRO A 41 -5.04 0.91 -15.40
CA PRO A 41 -3.66 1.33 -15.39
C PRO A 41 -2.91 0.46 -14.39
N TRP A 42 -1.91 -0.29 -14.86
CA TRP A 42 -1.15 -1.27 -14.05
C TRP A 42 -0.67 -0.68 -12.71
N ARG A 43 -0.38 0.62 -12.72
CA ARG A 43 -0.05 1.42 -11.54
C ARG A 43 -1.10 1.34 -10.42
N ARG A 44 -2.40 1.29 -10.74
CA ARG A 44 -3.48 1.10 -9.75
C ARG A 44 -3.46 -0.28 -9.10
N CYS A 45 -3.00 -1.32 -9.79
CA CYS A 45 -2.87 -2.66 -9.22
C CYS A 45 -1.57 -2.83 -8.42
N LEU A 46 -0.47 -2.21 -8.85
CA LEU A 46 0.82 -2.33 -8.16
C LEU A 46 0.85 -1.63 -6.80
N ILE A 47 0.14 -0.51 -6.63
CA ILE A 47 0.09 0.24 -5.37
C ILE A 47 -0.40 -0.61 -4.18
N PRO A 48 -1.57 -1.27 -4.22
CA PRO A 48 -2.05 -2.07 -3.10
C PRO A 48 -1.16 -3.28 -2.81
N PHE A 49 -0.57 -3.91 -3.83
CA PHE A 49 0.39 -5.01 -3.63
C PHE A 49 1.66 -4.55 -2.93
N ALA A 50 2.20 -3.38 -3.30
CA ALA A 50 3.35 -2.81 -2.61
C ALA A 50 3.06 -2.49 -1.14
N VAL A 51 1.87 -1.94 -0.85
CA VAL A 51 1.43 -1.66 0.53
C VAL A 51 1.26 -2.96 1.33
N ALA A 52 0.57 -3.95 0.77
CA ALA A 52 0.38 -5.25 1.42
C ALA A 52 1.73 -5.94 1.70
N GLY A 53 2.66 -5.90 0.74
CA GLY A 53 4.00 -6.45 0.90
C GLY A 53 4.80 -5.75 2.02
N ALA A 54 4.75 -4.41 2.08
CA ALA A 54 5.42 -3.65 3.13
C ALA A 54 4.88 -3.97 4.53
N ILE A 55 3.55 -4.10 4.66
CA ILE A 55 2.91 -4.46 5.94
C ILE A 55 3.32 -5.87 6.36
N ALA A 56 3.29 -6.83 5.43
CA ALA A 56 3.64 -8.22 5.73
C ALA A 56 5.11 -8.34 6.18
N LEU A 57 6.03 -7.71 5.45
CA LEU A 57 7.46 -7.69 5.81
C LEU A 57 7.70 -6.98 7.14
N GLY A 58 7.02 -5.86 7.40
CA GLY A 58 7.11 -5.15 8.67
C GLY A 58 6.60 -5.99 9.85
N ALA A 59 5.47 -6.67 9.70
CA ALA A 59 4.90 -7.54 10.72
C ALA A 59 5.82 -8.74 11.04
N TRP A 60 6.37 -9.38 10.00
CA TRP A 60 7.36 -10.45 10.18
C TRP A 60 8.63 -9.94 10.86
N GLY A 61 9.10 -8.73 10.52
CA GLY A 61 10.22 -8.10 11.20
C GLY A 61 9.95 -7.86 12.69
N LEU A 62 8.74 -7.41 13.04
CA LEU A 62 8.34 -7.21 14.43
C LEU A 62 8.31 -8.53 15.22
N VAL A 63 7.77 -9.59 14.61
CA VAL A 63 7.74 -10.94 15.20
C VAL A 63 9.17 -11.45 15.44
N LEU A 64 10.05 -11.31 14.45
CA LEU A 64 11.46 -11.71 14.59
C LEU A 64 12.16 -10.90 15.68
N ALA A 65 11.94 -9.58 15.75
CA ALA A 65 12.49 -8.73 16.80
C ALA A 65 11.98 -9.13 18.19
N LEU A 66 10.69 -9.47 18.31
CA LEU A 66 10.11 -9.95 19.56
C LEU A 66 10.71 -11.29 19.97
N CYS A 67 10.85 -12.23 19.02
CA CYS A 67 11.50 -13.52 19.27
C CYS A 67 12.96 -13.33 19.70
N ALA A 68 13.72 -12.46 19.03
CA ALA A 68 15.12 -12.17 19.38
C ALA A 68 15.24 -11.53 20.77
N LEU A 69 14.32 -10.62 21.12
CA LEU A 69 14.27 -10.01 22.45
C LEU A 69 13.97 -11.05 23.53
N LEU A 70 13.01 -11.93 23.29
CA LEU A 70 12.66 -13.01 24.21
C LEU A 70 13.81 -14.02 24.35
N ASP A 71 14.46 -14.40 23.26
CA ASP A 71 15.62 -15.30 23.25
C ASP A 71 16.77 -14.73 24.09
N ALA A 72 17.12 -13.46 23.88
CA ALA A 72 18.11 -12.74 24.68
C ALA A 72 17.69 -12.65 26.16
N ALA A 73 16.40 -12.41 26.45
CA ALA A 73 15.89 -12.36 27.81
C ALA A 73 15.93 -13.74 28.50
N THR A 74 15.63 -14.82 27.79
CA THR A 74 15.77 -16.19 28.31
C THR A 74 17.22 -16.57 28.54
N HIS A 75 18.15 -16.14 27.69
CA HIS A 75 19.57 -16.33 27.92
C HIS A 75 20.06 -15.60 29.17
N ALA A 76 19.62 -14.36 29.39
CA ALA A 76 19.91 -13.65 30.64
C ALA A 76 19.24 -14.31 31.86
N PHE A 77 17.98 -14.72 31.72
CA PHE A 77 17.23 -15.38 32.79
C PHE A 77 17.83 -16.74 33.16
N THR A 78 18.28 -17.54 32.20
CA THR A 78 18.95 -18.82 32.46
C THR A 78 20.32 -18.64 33.12
N ILE A 79 21.07 -17.58 32.76
CA ILE A 79 22.31 -17.22 33.46
C ILE A 79 22.01 -16.82 34.91
N ILE A 80 20.97 -16.00 35.13
CA ILE A 80 20.60 -15.51 36.47
C ILE A 80 19.99 -16.65 37.32
N ALA A 81 19.12 -17.48 36.76
CA ALA A 81 18.53 -18.63 37.43
C ALA A 81 19.54 -19.75 37.71
N GLY A 82 20.52 -19.94 36.80
CA GLY A 82 21.65 -20.85 37.02
C GLY A 82 22.62 -20.34 38.10
N ALA A 83 22.79 -19.03 38.23
CA ALA A 83 23.61 -18.42 39.27
C ALA A 83 22.91 -18.26 40.63
N ALA A 84 21.57 -18.23 40.66
CA ALA A 84 20.82 -17.84 41.86
C ALA A 84 19.79 -18.90 42.35
N GLY A 85 19.59 -20.01 41.63
CA GLY A 85 18.48 -20.93 41.92
C GLY A 85 17.13 -20.34 41.48
N PRO A 86 15.98 -21.01 41.71
CA PRO A 86 14.67 -20.56 41.21
C PRO A 86 14.23 -19.28 41.93
N ILE A 87 14.69 -18.13 41.44
CA ILE A 87 14.46 -16.83 42.05
C ILE A 87 13.27 -16.17 41.38
N GLY A 88 12.19 -16.09 42.16
CA GLY A 88 11.03 -15.26 41.88
C GLY A 88 11.40 -13.80 41.66
N ILE A 89 10.94 -13.25 40.54
CA ILE A 89 11.06 -11.83 40.25
C ILE A 89 10.02 -11.09 41.10
N GLY A 90 10.45 -10.16 41.95
CA GLY A 90 9.58 -9.19 42.62
C GLY A 90 8.97 -9.61 43.96
N GLY A 91 9.65 -10.43 44.78
CA GLY A 91 9.23 -10.69 46.17
C GLY A 91 7.94 -11.51 46.33
N LEU A 92 7.42 -12.10 45.25
CA LEU A 92 6.10 -12.75 45.22
C LEU A 92 6.12 -14.27 45.01
N THR A 93 7.28 -14.92 45.01
CA THR A 93 7.37 -16.40 44.84
C THR A 93 8.21 -17.00 45.97
N LEU A 94 7.59 -17.18 47.14
CA LEU A 94 7.87 -18.26 48.13
C LEU A 94 7.13 -18.07 49.48
N LYS A 95 6.09 -17.23 49.54
CA LYS A 95 5.18 -17.18 50.71
C LYS A 95 3.93 -18.06 50.59
N LEU A 96 3.89 -19.01 49.64
CA LEU A 96 2.73 -19.90 49.43
C LEU A 96 2.98 -21.40 49.67
N THR A 97 4.11 -21.80 50.27
CA THR A 97 4.31 -23.19 50.69
C THR A 97 4.87 -23.26 52.11
N ARG A 98 4.07 -22.82 53.08
CA ARG A 98 4.11 -23.35 54.46
C ARG A 98 2.77 -23.09 55.15
N LYS A 99 1.88 -24.08 55.08
CA LYS A 99 0.91 -24.37 56.14
C LYS A 99 1.13 -25.82 56.55
N HIS A 100 1.85 -25.99 57.65
CA HIS A 100 1.68 -27.08 58.57
C HIS A 100 1.94 -26.56 59.98
#